data_AF-A0A3M1L1H9-F1
#
_entry.id   AF-A0A3M1L1H9-F1
#
_cell.length_a   1.000
_cell.length_b   1.000
_cell.length_c   1.000
_cell.angle_alpha   90.00
_cell.angle_beta   90.00
_cell.angle_gamma   90.00
#
_symmetry.space_group_name_H-M   'P 1'
#
loop_
_entity.id
_entity.type
_entity.pdbx_description
1 polymer ?
#
loop_
_entity_poly.entity_id
_entity_poly.type
_entity_poly.pdbx_seq_one_letter_code
_entity_poly.pdbx_strand_id
1 'polypeptide(L)'
;MKRWVAAIAVALMVIGSWALMGQNQAQALDLTYTLPSSSLLAVSERLNAADKKLIEIRDKIDLNNSDVRDFRRYRGFYPNLASKIIQNAPYEKPED
;
A
#
# COMPACT_ATOMS: atom_id res chain seq x y z
N MET A 1 -52.40 2.05 50.94
CA MET A 1 -51.82 2.64 49.71
C MET A 1 -50.36 2.25 49.47
N LYS A 2 -49.49 2.25 50.50
CA LYS A 2 -48.04 1.96 50.35
C LYS A 2 -47.68 0.56 49.83
N ARG A 3 -48.45 -0.48 50.18
CA ARG A 3 -48.26 -1.87 49.69
C ARG A 3 -48.61 -2.07 48.22
N TRP A 4 -49.57 -1.29 47.71
CA TRP A 4 -49.97 -1.31 46.29
C TRP A 4 -48.96 -0.59 45.42
N VAL A 5 -48.42 0.55 45.90
CA VAL A 5 -47.31 1.25 45.24
C VAL A 5 -46.07 0.35 45.15
N ALA A 6 -45.75 -0.38 46.22
CA ALA A 6 -44.65 -1.35 46.20
C ALA A 6 -44.89 -2.50 45.21
N ALA A 7 -46.11 -3.04 45.14
CA ALA A 7 -46.46 -4.10 44.19
C ALA A 7 -46.34 -3.64 42.73
N ILE A 8 -46.77 -2.41 42.42
CA ILE A 8 -46.64 -1.82 41.08
C ILE A 8 -45.17 -1.59 40.72
N ALA A 9 -44.36 -1.08 41.66
CA ALA A 9 -42.93 -0.85 41.43
C ALA A 9 -42.17 -2.14 41.11
N VAL A 10 -42.46 -3.23 41.84
CA VAL A 10 -41.86 -4.55 41.58
C VAL A 10 -42.31 -5.11 40.23
N ALA A 11 -43.59 -4.98 39.89
CA ALA A 11 -44.10 -5.42 38.59
C ALA A 11 -43.42 -4.71 37.43
N LEU A 12 -43.25 -3.38 37.51
CA LEU A 12 -42.54 -2.60 36.50
C LEU A 12 -41.07 -2.98 36.38
N MET A 13 -40.40 -3.30 37.50
CA MET A 13 -39.01 -3.73 37.51
C MET A 13 -38.83 -5.11 36.83
N VAL A 14 -39.74 -6.05 37.06
CA VAL A 14 -39.70 -7.38 36.41
C VAL A 14 -39.96 -7.26 34.91
N ILE A 15 -40.93 -6.44 34.50
CA ILE A 15 -41.23 -6.18 33.09
C ILE A 15 -40.05 -5.49 32.38
N GLY A 16 -39.42 -4.51 33.04
CA GLY A 16 -38.21 -3.86 32.54
C GLY A 16 -37.02 -4.82 32.40
N SER A 17 -36.92 -5.83 33.28
CA SER A 17 -35.86 -6.84 33.23
C SER A 17 -36.04 -7.81 32.04
N TRP A 18 -37.28 -8.13 31.66
CA TRP A 18 -37.55 -8.92 30.46
C TRP A 18 -37.30 -8.15 29.15
N ALA A 19 -37.50 -6.84 29.14
CA ALA A 19 -37.24 -6.01 27.95
C ALA A 19 -35.75 -6.01 27.55
N LEU A 20 -34.83 -6.19 28.52
CA LEU A 20 -33.39 -6.21 28.27
C LEU A 20 -32.85 -7.61 27.91
N MET A 21 -33.62 -8.67 28.15
CA MET A 21 -33.15 -10.06 27.96
C MET A 21 -33.22 -10.54 26.50
N GLY A 22 -33.88 -9.78 25.61
CA GLY A 22 -34.02 -10.08 24.18
C GLY A 22 -33.05 -9.34 23.25
N GLN A 23 -32.13 -8.52 23.77
CA GLN A 23 -31.28 -7.64 22.96
C GLN A 23 -29.81 -8.09 22.84
N ASN A 24 -29.49 -9.34 23.16
CA ASN A 24 -28.18 -9.90 22.81
C ASN A 24 -28.16 -10.33 21.33
N GLN A 25 -28.46 -9.40 20.42
CA GLN A 25 -28.02 -9.56 19.04
C GLN A 25 -26.53 -9.23 19.05
N ALA A 26 -25.69 -10.25 19.01
CA ALA A 26 -24.30 -10.07 18.61
C ALA A 26 -24.33 -9.47 17.20
N GLN A 27 -24.09 -8.17 17.10
CA GLN A 27 -23.89 -7.49 15.83
C GLN A 27 -22.58 -8.03 15.27
N ALA A 28 -22.67 -9.09 14.46
CA ALA A 28 -21.58 -9.46 13.59
C ALA A 28 -21.47 -8.34 12.55
N LEU A 29 -20.56 -7.40 12.80
CA LEU A 29 -20.17 -6.40 11.82
C LEU A 29 -19.46 -7.14 10.70
N ASP A 30 -20.21 -7.58 9.70
CA ASP A 30 -19.65 -8.18 8.50
C ASP A 30 -18.85 -7.07 7.82
N LEU A 31 -17.52 -7.14 7.97
CA LEU A 31 -16.59 -6.21 7.37
C LEU A 31 -16.52 -6.50 5.87
N THR A 32 -17.64 -6.29 5.18
CA THR A 32 -17.71 -6.29 3.72
C THR A 32 -16.96 -5.04 3.29
N TYR A 33 -15.66 -5.21 3.12
CA TYR A 33 -14.83 -4.30 2.35
C TYR A 33 -15.41 -4.23 0.95
N THR A 34 -16.39 -3.35 0.74
CA THR A 34 -16.61 -2.70 -0.55
C THR A 34 -15.43 -1.77 -0.78
N LEU A 35 -14.23 -2.36 -0.94
CA LEU A 35 -13.17 -1.69 -1.65
C LEU A 35 -13.80 -1.29 -2.97
N PRO A 36 -13.88 0.01 -3.30
CA PRO A 36 -14.27 0.39 -4.64
C PRO A 36 -13.32 -0.39 -5.56
N SER A 37 -13.89 -1.25 -6.39
CA SER A 37 -13.17 -2.03 -7.40
C SER A 37 -12.64 -1.08 -8.47
N SER A 38 -11.72 -0.19 -8.09
CA SER A 38 -10.93 0.66 -8.98
C SER A 38 -9.68 -0.06 -9.48
N SER A 39 -9.62 -1.39 -9.30
CA SER A 39 -8.51 -2.24 -9.71
C SER A 39 -8.47 -2.55 -11.22
N LEU A 40 -9.41 -2.05 -12.03
CA LEU A 40 -9.42 -2.34 -13.48
C LEU A 40 -9.04 -1.16 -14.37
N LEU A 41 -9.02 0.08 -13.85
CA LEU A 41 -8.59 1.27 -14.62
C LEU A 41 -7.19 1.79 -14.25
N ALA A 42 -6.53 1.19 -13.26
CA ALA A 42 -5.17 1.55 -12.85
C ALA A 42 -4.10 0.52 -13.27
N VAL A 43 -4.44 -0.48 -14.09
CA VAL A 43 -3.54 -1.60 -14.43
C VAL A 43 -2.82 -1.38 -15.77
N SER A 44 -3.36 -0.58 -16.69
CA SER A 44 -2.78 -0.41 -18.02
C SER A 44 -1.62 0.59 -18.11
N GLU A 45 -1.39 1.41 -17.07
CA GLU A 45 -0.38 2.50 -17.12
C GLU A 45 0.56 2.56 -15.91
N ARG A 46 0.44 1.62 -14.96
CA ARG A 46 1.23 1.61 -13.72
C ARG A 46 2.51 0.77 -13.83
N LEU A 47 3.20 0.84 -14.97
CA LEU A 47 4.56 0.31 -15.02
C LEU A 47 5.44 1.20 -14.14
N ASN A 48 6.23 0.58 -13.26
CA ASN A 48 7.21 1.31 -12.48
C ASN A 48 8.14 2.07 -13.45
N ALA A 49 8.43 3.33 -13.15
CA ALA A 49 9.38 4.12 -13.95
C ALA A 49 10.73 3.40 -14.10
N ALA A 50 11.16 2.68 -13.05
CA ALA A 50 12.36 1.84 -13.09
C ALA A 50 12.23 0.68 -14.09
N ASP A 51 11.10 -0.04 -14.08
CA ASP A 51 10.86 -1.15 -15.03
C ASP A 51 10.77 -0.63 -16.48
N LYS A 52 10.13 0.52 -16.68
CA LYS A 52 10.09 1.21 -17.98
C LYS A 52 11.49 1.55 -18.47
N LYS A 53 12.36 2.06 -17.59
CA LYS A 53 13.76 2.37 -17.92
C LYS A 53 14.58 1.11 -18.20
N LEU A 54 14.36 0.04 -17.45
CA LEU A 54 15.03 -1.23 -17.67
C LEU A 54 14.69 -1.82 -19.05
N ILE A 55 13.44 -1.68 -19.50
CA ILE A 55 13.01 -2.06 -20.85
C ILE A 55 13.70 -1.21 -21.93
N GLU A 56 13.88 0.09 -21.69
CA GLU A 56 14.54 1.02 -22.62
C GLU A 56 16.04 0.71 -22.79
N ILE A 57 16.74 0.48 -21.69
CA ILE A 57 18.20 0.27 -21.64
C ILE A 57 18.59 -1.13 -22.18
N ARG A 58 17.72 -2.12 -21.95
CA ARG A 58 17.90 -3.53 -22.32
C ARG A 58 19.17 -4.15 -21.74
N ASP A 59 20.23 -4.27 -22.53
CA ASP A 59 21.50 -4.92 -22.16
C ASP A 59 22.71 -3.96 -22.26
N LYS A 60 22.45 -2.67 -22.41
CA LYS A 60 23.49 -1.63 -22.40
C LYS A 60 23.67 -1.07 -21.00
N ILE A 61 24.81 -0.41 -20.77
CA ILE A 61 24.97 0.44 -19.59
C ILE A 61 24.41 1.82 -19.94
N ASP A 62 23.54 2.34 -19.08
CA ASP A 62 23.07 3.72 -19.13
C ASP A 62 24.04 4.60 -18.34
N LEU A 63 24.72 5.52 -19.02
CA LEU A 63 25.72 6.40 -18.41
C LEU A 63 25.13 7.28 -17.30
N ASN A 64 23.81 7.51 -17.32
CA ASN A 64 23.12 8.40 -16.39
C ASN A 64 22.41 7.68 -15.24
N ASN A 65 22.14 6.37 -15.38
CA ASN A 65 21.30 5.64 -14.43
C ASN A 65 21.86 4.29 -13.95
N SER A 66 22.84 3.68 -14.64
CA SER A 66 23.41 2.40 -14.23
C SER A 66 24.36 2.52 -13.03
N ASP A 67 24.54 1.43 -12.29
CA ASP A 67 25.41 1.40 -11.12
C ASP A 67 26.89 1.36 -11.52
N VAL A 68 27.77 1.92 -10.66
CA VAL A 68 29.23 1.91 -10.88
C VAL A 68 29.79 0.51 -11.08
N ARG A 69 29.18 -0.51 -10.49
CA ARG A 69 29.61 -1.91 -10.57
C ARG A 69 29.28 -2.54 -11.92
N ASP A 70 28.34 -2.00 -12.68
CA ASP A 70 27.97 -2.50 -14.00
C ASP A 70 29.13 -2.33 -14.98
N PHE A 71 29.93 -1.26 -14.81
CA PHE A 71 31.14 -1.02 -15.59
C PHE A 71 32.23 -2.09 -15.42
N ARG A 72 32.13 -2.98 -14.43
CA ARG A 72 33.04 -4.14 -14.30
C ARG A 72 32.89 -5.13 -15.46
N ARG A 73 31.77 -5.10 -16.19
CA ARG A 73 31.55 -5.91 -17.39
C ARG A 73 32.54 -5.54 -18.51
N TYR A 74 33.03 -4.30 -18.54
CA TYR A 74 33.95 -3.81 -19.55
C TYR A 74 35.39 -3.75 -19.00
N ARG A 75 36.29 -4.51 -19.62
CA ARG A 75 37.71 -4.58 -19.22
C ARG A 75 38.32 -3.17 -19.29
N GLY A 76 38.89 -2.72 -18.17
CA GLY A 76 39.59 -1.44 -18.06
C GLY A 76 38.72 -0.25 -17.65
N PHE A 77 37.40 -0.41 -17.54
CA PHE A 77 36.50 0.69 -17.13
C PHE A 77 36.48 0.90 -15.61
N TYR A 78 36.42 -0.17 -14.83
CA TYR A 78 36.40 -0.10 -13.37
C TYR A 78 37.82 -0.13 -12.76
N PRO A 79 38.12 0.65 -11.70
CA PRO A 79 37.26 1.65 -11.04
C PRO A 79 37.38 3.07 -11.64
N ASN A 80 38.51 3.39 -12.29
CA ASN A 80 38.88 4.79 -12.56
C ASN A 80 38.01 5.46 -13.63
N LEU A 81 37.82 4.82 -14.79
CA LEU A 81 36.99 5.41 -15.85
C LEU A 81 35.51 5.45 -15.42
N ALA A 82 35.02 4.40 -14.79
CA ALA A 82 33.67 4.34 -14.24
C ALA A 82 33.40 5.47 -13.24
N SER A 83 34.36 5.75 -12.35
CA SER A 83 34.26 6.87 -11.40
C SER A 83 34.18 8.22 -12.10
N LYS A 84 34.96 8.43 -13.17
CA LYS A 84 34.91 9.67 -13.95
C LYS A 84 33.58 9.80 -14.70
N ILE A 85 33.07 8.71 -15.28
CA ILE A 85 31.80 8.72 -16.00
C ILE A 85 30.67 9.15 -15.07
N ILE A 86 30.57 8.54 -13.88
CA ILE A 86 29.50 8.87 -12.93
C ILE A 86 29.63 10.29 -12.36
N GLN A 87 30.85 10.75 -12.10
CA GLN A 87 31.06 12.11 -11.57
C GLN A 87 30.74 13.22 -12.58
N ASN A 88 30.81 12.93 -13.88
CA ASN A 88 30.52 13.90 -14.93
C ASN A 88 29.14 13.69 -15.57
N ALA A 89 28.37 12.70 -15.13
CA ALA A 89 26.96 12.55 -15.50
C ALA A 89 26.12 13.73 -14.96
N PRO A 90 25.02 14.13 -15.61
CA PRO A 90 24.39 13.47 -16.76
C PRO A 90 24.96 13.89 -18.13
N TYR A 91 24.87 12.97 -19.09
CA TYR A 91 25.23 13.14 -20.49
C TYR A 91 24.00 13.31 -21.37
N GLU A 92 24.05 14.20 -22.36
CA GLU A 92 23.00 14.30 -23.40
C GLU A 92 23.17 13.20 -24.45
N LYS A 93 24.42 12.92 -24.85
CA LYS A 93 24.75 11.85 -25.79
C LYS A 93 25.82 10.92 -25.20
N PRO A 94 25.86 9.65 -25.63
CA PRO A 94 26.90 8.71 -25.21
C PRO A 94 28.33 9.09 -25.64
N GLU A 95 28.47 10.04 -26.57
CA GLU A 95 29.77 10.48 -27.11
C GLU A 95 30.39 11.66 -26.34
N ASP A 96 29.62 12.30 -25.46
CA ASP A 96 30.02 13.48 -24.68
C ASP A 96 30.89 13.09 -23.46
#